data_AF-G5BHT5-F1
#
_entry.id   AF-G5BHT5-F1
#
_cell.length_a   1.000
_cell.length_b   1.000
_cell.length_c   1.000
_cell.angle_alpha   90.00
_cell.angle_beta   90.00
_cell.angle_gamma   90.00
#
_symmetry.space_group_name_H-M   'P 1'
#
loop_
_entity.id
_entity.type
_entity.pdbx_description
1 polymer ?
#
loop_
_entity_poly.entity_id
_entity_poly.type
_entity_poly.pdbx_seq_one_letter_code
_entity_poly.pdbx_strand_id
1 'polypeptide(L)'
;MSGRFKDRVVWDGNLDLYDLSIILWKLQFDDNGTYACQTKNPPDMDGPIGAIRLSVAQTVQFSEIYFLPLAIGSACGLMVIIVILVVLFQHFWKKRWAERAHKSGGDKTS
;
A
#
# COMPACT_ATOMS: atom_id res chain seq x y z
N MET A 1 28.76 28.33 -2.31
CA MET A 1 27.83 28.05 -3.43
C MET A 1 26.73 27.12 -2.93
N SER A 2 25.46 27.52 -3.08
CA SER A 2 24.27 26.69 -2.79
C SER A 2 23.58 26.36 -4.12
N GLY A 3 23.64 25.10 -4.55
CA GLY A 3 22.93 24.61 -5.74
C GLY A 3 21.64 23.87 -5.34
N ARG A 4 20.62 23.86 -6.21
CA ARG A 4 19.33 23.17 -5.97
C ARG A 4 19.48 21.69 -5.59
N PHE A 5 20.49 21.02 -6.13
CA PHE A 5 20.74 19.59 -5.92
C PHE A 5 21.80 19.30 -4.86
N LYS A 6 22.31 20.33 -4.19
CA LYS A 6 23.34 20.18 -3.18
C LYS A 6 22.87 19.22 -2.07
N ASP A 7 23.76 18.38 -1.59
CA ASP A 7 23.54 17.41 -0.50
C ASP A 7 22.52 16.30 -0.82
N ARG A 8 22.04 16.22 -2.07
CA ARG A 8 21.08 15.20 -2.54
C ARG A 8 21.64 14.30 -3.65
N VAL A 9 22.76 14.67 -4.27
CA VAL A 9 23.39 13.89 -5.33
C VAL A 9 24.50 13.01 -4.76
N VAL A 10 24.47 11.72 -5.11
CA VAL A 10 25.47 10.72 -4.71
C VAL A 10 25.95 9.97 -5.95
N TRP A 11 27.24 9.64 -5.98
CA TRP A 11 27.84 8.82 -7.04
C TRP A 11 27.45 7.35 -6.87
N ASP A 12 27.04 6.70 -7.97
CA ASP A 12 26.67 5.27 -8.00
C ASP A 12 27.29 4.52 -9.20
N GLY A 13 28.14 5.19 -9.98
CA GLY A 13 28.77 4.62 -11.16
C GLY A 13 29.99 3.75 -10.87
N ASN A 14 30.40 2.98 -11.87
CA ASN A 14 31.62 2.17 -11.87
C ASN A 14 32.46 2.47 -13.12
N LEU A 15 33.59 3.16 -12.93
CA LEU A 15 34.48 3.56 -14.02
C LEU A 15 35.14 2.38 -14.74
N ASP A 16 35.44 1.28 -14.03
CA ASP A 16 36.06 0.08 -14.61
C ASP A 16 35.10 -0.64 -15.58
N LEU A 17 33.79 -0.40 -15.41
CA LEU A 17 32.71 -0.92 -16.25
C LEU A 17 32.09 0.15 -17.16
N TYR A 18 32.72 1.33 -17.30
CA TYR A 18 32.23 2.44 -18.12
C TYR A 18 30.83 2.95 -17.70
N ASP A 19 30.49 2.87 -16.41
CA ASP A 19 29.23 3.32 -15.85
C ASP A 19 29.41 4.65 -15.10
N LEU A 20 28.67 5.67 -15.53
CA LEU A 20 28.70 7.04 -15.00
C LEU A 20 27.41 7.44 -14.29
N SER A 21 26.83 6.51 -13.52
CA SER A 21 25.56 6.71 -12.84
C SER A 21 25.67 7.58 -11.57
N ILE A 22 24.60 8.34 -11.32
CA ILE A 22 24.41 9.13 -10.09
C ILE A 22 22.99 8.91 -9.55
N ILE A 23 22.83 9.02 -8.24
CA ILE A 23 21.53 8.97 -7.56
C ILE A 23 21.18 10.37 -7.05
N LEU A 24 19.96 10.81 -7.34
CA LEU A 24 19.36 12.01 -6.75
C LEU A 24 18.33 11.61 -5.67
N TRP A 25 18.70 11.84 -4.41
CA TRP A 25 17.87 11.56 -3.25
C TRP A 25 16.84 12.66 -2.97
N LYS A 26 15.79 12.31 -2.22
CA LYS A 26 14.73 13.24 -1.77
C LYS A 26 14.20 14.07 -2.95
N LEU A 27 13.70 13.38 -3.97
CA LEU A 27 13.09 14.00 -5.14
C LEU A 27 11.92 14.90 -4.73
N GLN A 28 11.89 16.10 -5.30
CA GLN A 28 10.84 17.09 -5.12
C GLN A 28 10.14 17.33 -6.46
N PHE A 29 8.90 17.83 -6.45
CA PHE A 29 8.14 18.08 -7.68
C PHE A 29 8.79 19.11 -8.61
N ASP A 30 9.60 20.03 -8.08
CA ASP A 30 10.37 21.03 -8.84
C ASP A 30 11.64 20.45 -9.48
N ASP A 31 12.00 19.21 -9.17
CA ASP A 31 13.06 18.46 -9.85
C ASP A 31 12.57 17.87 -11.20
N ASN A 32 11.29 18.00 -11.54
CA ASN A 32 10.75 17.59 -12.84
C ASN A 32 11.47 18.29 -14.00
N GLY A 33 11.89 17.52 -14.99
CA GLY A 33 12.58 18.08 -16.14
C GLY A 33 13.30 17.06 -17.01
N THR A 34 14.05 17.58 -17.99
CA THR A 34 14.91 16.78 -18.85
C THR A 34 16.35 16.95 -18.39
N TYR A 35 16.99 15.83 -18.05
CA TYR A 35 18.37 15.78 -17.60
C TYR A 35 19.24 15.26 -18.74
N ALA A 36 20.39 15.90 -18.95
CA ALA A 36 21.34 15.53 -19.99
C ALA A 36 22.65 15.06 -19.36
N CYS A 37 23.17 13.94 -19.85
CA CYS A 37 24.50 13.43 -19.54
C CYS A 37 25.43 13.74 -20.70
N GLN A 38 26.56 14.39 -20.40
CA GLN A 38 27.60 14.69 -21.37
C GLN A 38 28.92 14.16 -20.83
N THR A 39 29.55 13.26 -21.59
CA THR A 39 30.90 12.80 -21.29
C THR A 39 31.89 13.68 -22.03
N LYS A 40 32.91 14.16 -21.33
CA LYS A 40 33.94 14.99 -21.92
C LYS A 40 35.30 14.34 -21.71
N ASN A 41 35.96 13.99 -22.81
CA ASN A 41 37.31 13.45 -22.79
C ASN A 41 38.27 14.47 -23.45
N PRO A 42 39.00 15.30 -22.68
CA PRO A 42 40.02 16.17 -23.26
C PRO A 42 41.14 15.30 -23.89
N PRO A 43 41.67 15.54 -25.12
CA PRO A 43 41.53 16.70 -25.99
C PRO A 43 40.46 16.58 -27.10
N ASP A 44 39.73 15.47 -27.20
CA ASP A 44 38.93 15.16 -28.39
C ASP A 44 37.49 14.76 -28.08
N MET A 45 36.59 15.62 -28.56
CA MET A 45 35.14 15.49 -28.73
C MET A 45 34.29 15.29 -27.46
N ASP A 46 33.21 16.06 -27.44
CA ASP A 46 32.08 15.80 -26.57
C ASP A 46 31.45 14.46 -26.98
N GLY A 47 31.32 13.54 -26.03
CA GLY A 47 30.62 12.30 -26.25
C GLY A 47 29.12 12.52 -26.51
N PRO A 48 28.40 11.47 -26.95
CA PRO A 48 26.97 11.58 -27.23
C PRO A 48 26.20 12.09 -26.01
N ILE A 49 25.31 13.06 -26.23
CA ILE A 49 24.45 13.61 -25.19
C ILE A 49 23.27 12.66 -24.97
N GLY A 50 23.26 11.97 -23.84
CA GLY A 50 22.11 11.18 -23.41
C GLY A 50 21.11 12.08 -22.68
N ALA A 51 19.83 12.08 -23.05
CA ALA A 51 18.79 12.84 -22.37
C ALA A 51 17.72 11.91 -21.78
N ILE A 52 17.35 12.14 -20.52
CA ILE A 52 16.29 11.43 -19.82
C ILE A 52 15.25 12.42 -19.30
N ARG A 53 13.98 12.00 -19.20
CA ARG A 53 12.91 12.84 -18.63
C ARG A 53 12.52 12.31 -17.26
N LEU A 54 12.74 13.13 -16.23
CA LEU A 54 12.36 12.83 -14.85
C LEU A 54 11.00 13.43 -14.56
N SER A 55 10.06 12.58 -14.13
CA SER A 55 8.72 12.97 -13.71
C SER A 55 8.44 12.39 -12.32
N VAL A 56 8.58 13.23 -11.30
CA VAL A 56 8.25 12.98 -9.91
C VAL A 56 6.73 13.02 -9.75
N ALA A 57 6.17 11.89 -9.34
CA ALA A 57 4.76 11.73 -9.06
C ALA A 57 4.57 11.36 -7.58
N GLN A 58 3.42 11.72 -7.02
CA GLN A 58 3.09 11.32 -5.66
C GLN A 58 2.74 9.83 -5.62
N THR A 59 3.65 9.01 -5.11
CA THR A 59 3.36 7.61 -4.81
C THR A 59 2.59 7.54 -3.50
N VAL A 60 1.27 7.63 -3.56
CA VAL A 60 0.42 7.35 -2.39
C VAL A 60 0.35 5.84 -2.16
N GLN A 61 1.28 5.30 -1.36
CA GLN A 61 1.18 3.93 -0.83
C GLN A 61 -0.07 3.71 0.05
N PHE A 62 -0.78 4.80 0.40
CA PHE A 62 -1.96 4.78 1.27
C PHE A 62 -3.15 3.99 0.71
N SER A 63 -3.29 3.86 -0.61
CA SER A 63 -4.41 3.11 -1.15
C SER A 63 -4.23 1.62 -0.83
N GLU A 64 -3.14 1.02 -1.27
CA GLU A 64 -3.00 -0.44 -1.26
C GLU A 64 -2.86 -1.02 0.16
N ILE A 65 -2.10 -0.35 1.03
CA ILE A 65 -1.80 -0.87 2.38
C ILE A 65 -3.03 -0.81 3.30
N TYR A 66 -3.93 0.15 3.12
CA TYR A 66 -5.10 0.33 3.99
C TYR A 66 -6.35 -0.35 3.44
N PHE A 67 -6.56 -0.38 2.12
CA PHE A 67 -7.76 -1.00 1.55
C PHE A 67 -7.78 -2.52 1.70
N LEU A 68 -6.64 -3.19 1.56
CA LEU A 68 -6.53 -4.65 1.68
C LEU A 68 -6.95 -5.19 3.07
N PRO A 69 -6.37 -4.74 4.20
CA PRO A 69 -6.76 -5.21 5.52
C PRO A 69 -8.17 -4.77 5.91
N LEU A 70 -8.63 -3.60 5.44
CA LEU A 70 -10.00 -3.12 5.71
C LEU A 70 -11.05 -4.05 5.06
N ALA A 71 -10.82 -4.46 3.81
CA ALA A 71 -11.72 -5.38 3.12
C ALA A 71 -11.76 -6.76 3.79
N ILE A 72 -10.60 -7.32 4.12
CA ILE A 72 -10.50 -8.64 4.78
C ILE A 72 -11.10 -8.60 6.18
N GLY A 73 -10.76 -7.58 6.97
CA GLY A 73 -11.26 -7.40 8.33
C GLY A 73 -12.78 -7.25 8.37
N SER A 74 -13.35 -6.51 7.42
CA SER A 74 -14.81 -6.36 7.26
C SER A 74 -15.49 -7.70 6.99
N ALA A 75 -14.99 -8.47 6.02
CA ALA A 75 -15.58 -9.78 5.66
C ALA A 75 -15.53 -10.78 6.83
N CYS A 76 -14.38 -10.89 7.50
CA CYS A 76 -14.22 -11.77 8.66
C CYS A 76 -15.10 -11.33 9.83
N GLY A 77 -15.16 -10.02 10.12
CA GLY A 77 -16.00 -9.46 11.19
C GLY A 77 -17.48 -9.74 10.96
N LEU A 78 -17.98 -9.51 9.75
CA LEU A 78 -19.37 -9.78 9.38
C LEU A 78 -19.73 -11.26 9.53
N MET A 79 -18.86 -12.16 9.08
CA MET A 79 -19.06 -13.61 9.23
C MET A 79 -19.20 -14.01 10.70
N VAL A 80 -18.31 -13.53 11.57
CA VAL A 80 -18.37 -13.84 13.01
C VAL A 80 -19.65 -13.30 13.64
N ILE A 81 -20.05 -12.07 13.29
CA ILE A 81 -21.29 -11.45 13.78
C ILE A 81 -22.51 -12.29 13.37
N ILE A 82 -22.59 -12.72 12.11
CA ILE A 82 -23.69 -13.56 11.61
C ILE A 82 -23.78 -14.88 12.38
N VAL A 83 -22.65 -15.56 12.58
CA VAL A 83 -22.61 -16.82 13.32
C VAL A 83 -23.10 -16.63 14.76
N ILE A 84 -22.66 -15.57 15.45
CA ILE A 84 -23.11 -15.26 16.81
C ILE A 84 -24.62 -15.03 16.85
N LEU A 85 -25.17 -14.23 15.92
CA LEU A 85 -26.61 -13.97 15.84
C LEU A 85 -27.41 -15.26 15.62
N VAL A 86 -26.97 -16.13 14.71
CA VAL A 86 -27.64 -17.42 14.44
C VAL A 86 -27.61 -18.32 15.67
N VAL A 87 -26.47 -18.44 16.35
CA VAL A 87 -26.34 -19.28 17.55
C VAL A 87 -27.24 -18.77 18.67
N LEU A 88 -27.24 -17.46 18.93
CA LEU A 88 -28.11 -16.85 19.93
C LEU A 88 -29.58 -17.11 19.58
N PHE A 89 -29.97 -16.88 18.34
CA PHE A 89 -31.33 -17.10 17.88
C PHE A 89 -31.77 -18.56 18.02
N GLN A 90 -30.94 -19.52 17.61
CA GLN A 90 -31.22 -20.95 17.77
C GLN A 90 -31.34 -21.34 19.24
N HIS A 91 -30.49 -20.80 20.10
CA HIS A 91 -30.52 -21.06 21.54
C HIS A 91 -31.79 -20.50 22.19
N PHE A 92 -32.17 -19.25 21.89
CA PHE A 92 -33.41 -18.65 22.38
C PHE A 92 -34.64 -19.38 21.85
N TRP A 93 -34.63 -19.78 20.58
CA TRP A 93 -35.71 -20.57 20.00
C TRP A 93 -35.83 -21.92 20.69
N LYS A 94 -34.76 -22.72 20.80
CA LYS A 94 -34.77 -24.01 21.52
C LYS A 94 -35.28 -23.88 22.95
N LYS A 95 -34.83 -22.86 23.70
CA LYS A 95 -35.36 -22.58 25.04
C LYS A 95 -36.86 -22.32 25.04
N ARG A 96 -37.37 -21.48 24.12
CA ARG A 96 -38.82 -21.22 24.01
C ARG A 96 -39.64 -22.44 23.56
N TRP A 97 -39.07 -23.38 22.83
CA TRP A 97 -39.76 -24.65 22.52
C TRP A 97 -39.84 -25.56 23.75
N ALA A 98 -38.81 -25.60 24.59
CA ALA A 98 -38.81 -26.37 25.84
C ALA A 98 -39.84 -25.82 26.86
N GLU A 99 -39.91 -24.50 27.02
CA GLU A 99 -40.91 -23.82 27.87
C GLU A 99 -42.35 -24.10 27.41
N ARG A 100 -42.59 -24.14 26.09
CA ARG A 100 -43.91 -24.43 25.52
C ARG A 100 -44.33 -25.90 25.71
N ALA A 101 -43.39 -26.84 25.76
CA ALA A 101 -43.68 -28.25 26.00
C ALA A 101 -44.18 -28.51 27.43
N HIS A 102 -43.62 -27.82 28.43
CA HIS A 102 -44.05 -27.95 29.83
C HIS A 102 -45.45 -27.36 30.07
N LYS A 103 -45.78 -26.23 29.42
CA LYS A 103 -47.11 -25.60 29.54
C LYS A 103 -48.23 -26.42 28.88
N SER A 104 -47.92 -27.10 27.77
CA SER A 104 -48.88 -27.96 27.04
C SER A 104 -49.17 -29.29 27.76
N GLY A 105 -48.31 -29.70 28.69
CA GLY A 105 -48.48 -30.89 29.52
C GLY A 105 -49.26 -30.63 30.81
N GLY A 106 -49.13 -29.44 31.42
CA GLY A 106 -49.85 -29.07 32.64
C GLY A 106 -51.34 -28.76 32.44
N ASP A 107 -51.73 -28.31 31.24
CA ASP A 107 -53.11 -27.97 30.90
C ASP A 107 -54.02 -29.19 30.65
N LYS A 108 -53.44 -30.40 30.51
CA LYS A 108 -54.18 -31.65 30.24
C LYS A 108 -54.56 -32.44 31.50
N THR A 109 -54.35 -31.86 32.68
CA THR A 109 -54.54 -32.52 33.99
C THR A 109 -55.48 -31.76 34.93
N SER A 110 -56.29 -30.82 34.42
CA SER A 110 -57.39 -30.20 35.17
C SER A 110 -58.75 -30.54 34.58
#